data_AF-A0A1Z7ZHW3-F1
#
_entry.id   AF-A0A1Z7ZHW3-F1
#
_cell.length_a   1.000
_cell.length_b   1.000
_cell.length_c   1.000
_cell.angle_alpha   90.00
_cell.angle_beta   90.00
_cell.angle_gamma   90.00
#
_symmetry.space_group_name_H-M   'P 1'
#
loop_
_entity.id
_entity.type
_entity.pdbx_description
1 polymer ?
#
loop_
_entity_poly.entity_id
_entity_poly.type
_entity_poly.pdbx_seq_one_letter_code
_entity_poly.pdbx_strand_id
1 'polypeptide(L)'
;MKKSIFLIFTTLVIYTTSFGQRALSEQVSYFDVRIPNNQLDESIKTYNTIVETPYTLTVAELNAQSLADFEVEKANYVNVLKESEIEFQERLTNHDDEVIKAEARYDKEMKDFKDLTLLERLALTDQGKKPKLRVPSKPTYVKPREPQYIQPNLNDHLIFDNNVLADGVVLLGYEKGSDILFIINISKMIFQDNGGQTFYSQSTNLKVMKGADLINEKNFDDEFQFLTSSSSNTINLERYEKNNVNKIMKNIGKYINEEFGYIPVASSIKIEFPKNKNRAYDALENAKIKAISAYRKLKKETSSEIRERSKTELEAVRDVWKTELAKVDYNDKKAVMNKKIAKMIFFNLMRVDISLKDKTQAEETLGLMQERRIDLDLDYNDKITFTRLEEQVYKL
;
A
#
# COMPACT_ATOMS: atom_id res chain seq x y z
N MET A 1 69.21 58.65 -29.15
CA MET A 1 67.79 58.22 -29.12
C MET A 1 67.75 56.76 -29.58
N LYS A 2 67.77 55.82 -28.62
CA LYS A 2 66.66 54.94 -28.18
C LYS A 2 66.35 53.77 -29.12
N LYS A 3 66.73 52.56 -28.68
CA LYS A 3 65.92 51.34 -28.47
C LYS A 3 66.89 50.18 -28.19
N SER A 4 67.21 49.90 -26.92
CA SER A 4 66.45 49.13 -25.91
C SER A 4 66.55 47.61 -26.10
N ILE A 5 67.41 47.05 -25.24
CA ILE A 5 67.63 45.66 -24.81
C ILE A 5 66.32 44.90 -24.54
N PHE A 6 66.27 43.60 -24.87
CA PHE A 6 65.49 42.65 -24.06
C PHE A 6 66.14 41.27 -23.98
N LEU A 7 66.50 40.91 -22.75
CA LEU A 7 66.94 39.60 -22.26
C LEU A 7 65.74 38.64 -22.26
N ILE A 8 65.89 37.40 -22.73
CA ILE A 8 64.90 36.34 -22.52
C ILE A 8 65.45 35.39 -21.44
N PHE A 9 64.77 35.41 -20.29
CA PHE A 9 64.99 34.56 -19.13
C PHE A 9 64.34 33.18 -19.34
N THR A 10 65.08 32.14 -18.99
CA THR A 10 64.64 30.75 -18.76
C THR A 10 63.56 30.63 -17.69
N THR A 11 62.50 29.85 -17.94
CA THR A 11 61.73 29.14 -16.90
C THR A 11 61.32 27.74 -17.38
N LEU A 12 62.09 26.75 -16.93
CA LEU A 12 61.77 25.33 -16.99
C LEU A 12 60.62 25.06 -16.01
N VAL A 13 59.39 24.92 -16.50
CA VAL A 13 58.24 24.49 -15.68
C VAL A 13 58.34 22.97 -15.49
N ILE A 14 58.91 22.56 -14.37
CA ILE A 14 58.81 21.20 -13.86
C ILE A 14 57.35 21.00 -13.47
N TYR A 15 56.59 20.27 -14.29
CA TYR A 15 55.30 19.72 -13.89
C TYR A 15 55.54 18.70 -12.78
N THR A 16 55.43 19.14 -11.52
CA THR A 16 55.29 18.22 -10.40
C THR A 16 53.92 17.57 -10.54
N THR A 17 53.90 16.34 -11.05
CA THR A 17 52.74 15.46 -10.97
C THR A 17 52.48 15.19 -9.50
N SER A 18 51.63 16.01 -8.88
CA SER A 18 51.02 15.68 -7.61
C SER A 18 50.16 14.43 -7.82
N PHE A 19 50.71 13.26 -7.48
CA PHE A 19 49.97 12.02 -7.33
C PHE A 19 49.03 12.15 -6.12
N GLY A 20 47.95 12.90 -6.29
CA GLY A 20 46.83 12.86 -5.36
C GLY A 20 46.18 11.48 -5.45
N GLN A 21 46.34 10.65 -4.41
CA GLN A 21 45.51 9.47 -4.22
C GLN A 21 44.04 9.94 -4.22
N ARG A 22 43.31 9.65 -5.30
CA ARG A 22 41.89 9.99 -5.45
C ARG A 22 41.05 8.91 -4.76
N ALA A 23 40.15 9.35 -3.88
CA ALA A 23 39.09 8.52 -3.33
C ALA A 23 38.06 8.23 -4.44
N LEU A 24 37.76 6.96 -4.66
CA LEU A 24 36.61 6.52 -5.45
C LEU A 24 35.52 6.07 -4.48
N SER A 25 34.26 6.12 -4.92
CA SER A 25 33.14 5.64 -4.12
C SER A 25 32.13 4.90 -4.97
N GLU A 26 31.54 3.86 -4.40
CA GLU A 26 30.45 3.10 -5.00
C GLU A 26 29.28 3.05 -4.01
N GLN A 27 28.08 3.38 -4.49
CA GLN A 27 26.85 3.31 -3.69
C GLN A 27 26.06 2.07 -4.11
N VAL A 28 25.57 1.33 -3.12
CA VAL A 28 24.77 0.12 -3.32
C VAL A 28 23.46 0.25 -2.57
N SER A 29 22.35 0.00 -3.26
CA SER A 29 21.03 -0.16 -2.65
C SER A 29 20.82 -1.62 -2.23
N TYR A 30 20.29 -1.83 -1.05
CA TYR A 30 20.01 -3.14 -0.48
C TYR A 30 18.77 -3.08 0.42
N PHE A 31 18.31 -4.24 0.89
CA PHE A 31 17.20 -4.33 1.84
C PHE A 31 17.72 -4.80 3.20
N ASP A 32 17.73 -3.87 4.16
CA ASP A 32 17.91 -4.19 5.57
C ASP A 32 16.63 -4.86 6.14
N VAL A 33 16.71 -5.40 7.34
CA VAL A 33 15.58 -6.03 8.04
C VAL A 33 15.26 -5.27 9.31
N ARG A 34 14.01 -4.81 9.44
CA ARG A 34 13.47 -4.38 10.71
C ARG A 34 13.12 -5.61 11.54
N ILE A 35 13.66 -5.66 12.76
CA ILE A 35 13.41 -6.72 13.73
C ILE A 35 11.96 -6.57 14.23
N PRO A 36 11.21 -7.68 14.39
CA PRO A 36 9.87 -7.67 14.97
C PRO A 36 9.83 -7.08 16.39
N ASN A 37 8.70 -6.51 16.78
CA ASN A 37 8.50 -6.01 18.15
C ASN A 37 8.57 -7.15 19.19
N ASN A 38 8.02 -8.31 18.84
CA ASN A 38 7.97 -9.53 19.64
C ASN A 38 8.62 -10.67 18.88
N GLN A 39 9.94 -10.80 19.03
CA GLN A 39 10.70 -11.83 18.33
C GLN A 39 10.27 -13.23 18.76
N LEU A 40 10.02 -14.09 17.77
CA LEU A 40 9.72 -15.49 17.97
C LEU A 40 11.00 -16.26 18.34
N ASP A 41 10.81 -17.39 19.02
CA ASP A 41 11.89 -18.31 19.38
C ASP A 41 12.68 -18.77 18.14
N GLU A 42 14.00 -18.82 18.23
CA GLU A 42 14.92 -19.21 17.14
C GLU A 42 14.65 -20.62 16.58
N SER A 43 13.98 -21.49 17.35
CA SER A 43 13.53 -22.81 16.91
C SER A 43 12.44 -22.76 15.83
N ILE A 44 11.74 -21.63 15.71
CA ILE A 44 10.59 -21.47 14.82
C ILE A 44 11.08 -20.98 13.46
N LYS A 45 10.82 -21.78 12.42
CA LYS A 45 11.21 -21.43 11.05
C LYS A 45 10.00 -21.34 10.12
N THR A 46 8.90 -21.97 10.51
CA THR A 46 7.73 -22.11 9.67
C THR A 46 6.44 -21.62 10.31
N TYR A 47 5.47 -21.24 9.49
CA TYR A 47 4.14 -20.82 9.96
C TYR A 47 3.01 -21.38 9.10
N ASN A 48 1.85 -21.52 9.72
CA ASN A 48 0.59 -21.80 9.07
C ASN A 48 -0.44 -20.72 9.42
N THR A 49 -1.40 -20.51 8.54
CA THR A 49 -2.54 -19.62 8.79
C THR A 49 -3.84 -20.37 8.53
N ILE A 50 -4.79 -20.25 9.44
CA ILE A 50 -6.17 -20.68 9.27
C ILE A 50 -7.05 -19.44 9.37
N VAL A 51 -7.92 -19.26 8.39
CA VAL A 51 -8.91 -18.18 8.38
C VAL A 51 -10.29 -18.81 8.41
N GLU A 52 -11.10 -18.43 9.38
CA GLU A 52 -12.49 -18.87 9.50
C GLU A 52 -13.39 -17.66 9.28
N THR A 53 -14.23 -17.76 8.24
CA THR A 53 -15.30 -16.79 7.96
C THR A 53 -16.67 -17.48 8.02
N PRO A 54 -17.74 -16.77 8.39
CA PRO A 54 -19.09 -17.34 8.52
C PRO A 54 -19.80 -17.48 7.16
N TYR A 55 -19.15 -17.11 6.05
CA TYR A 55 -19.78 -17.08 4.73
C TYR A 55 -19.50 -18.38 3.98
N THR A 56 -20.55 -19.02 3.48
CA THR A 56 -20.47 -20.30 2.77
C THR A 56 -20.86 -20.21 1.30
N LEU A 57 -21.28 -19.03 0.83
CA LEU A 57 -21.78 -18.85 -0.53
C LEU A 57 -20.67 -19.06 -1.56
N THR A 58 -20.87 -19.99 -2.47
CA THR A 58 -19.93 -20.26 -3.57
C THR A 58 -20.38 -19.59 -4.88
N VAL A 59 -19.42 -19.35 -5.78
CA VAL A 59 -19.69 -18.83 -7.14
C VAL A 59 -20.66 -19.75 -7.91
N ALA A 60 -20.54 -21.06 -7.72
CA ALA A 60 -21.36 -22.04 -8.43
C ALA A 60 -22.83 -21.97 -8.00
N GLU A 61 -23.09 -21.86 -6.69
CA GLU A 61 -24.44 -21.75 -6.13
C GLU A 61 -25.12 -20.45 -6.56
N LEU A 62 -24.39 -19.33 -6.53
CA LEU A 62 -24.92 -18.04 -6.97
C LEU A 62 -25.33 -18.06 -8.45
N ASN A 63 -24.49 -18.63 -9.31
CA ASN A 63 -24.80 -18.74 -10.74
C ASN A 63 -26.00 -19.67 -10.98
N ALA A 64 -26.11 -20.77 -10.24
CA ALA A 64 -27.25 -21.68 -10.33
C ALA A 64 -28.56 -21.02 -9.89
N GLN A 65 -28.53 -20.24 -8.79
CA GLN A 65 -29.68 -19.49 -8.31
C GLN A 65 -30.12 -18.43 -9.32
N SER A 66 -29.18 -17.63 -9.84
CA SER A 66 -29.49 -16.61 -10.84
C SER A 66 -30.09 -17.17 -12.12
N LEU A 67 -29.64 -18.36 -12.56
CA LEU A 67 -30.26 -19.06 -13.69
C LEU A 67 -31.68 -19.55 -13.37
N ALA A 68 -31.90 -20.07 -12.16
CA ALA A 68 -33.23 -20.49 -11.72
C ALA A 68 -34.22 -19.31 -11.67
N ASP A 69 -33.80 -18.18 -11.11
CA ASP A 69 -34.61 -16.96 -11.04
C ASP A 69 -34.96 -16.44 -12.45
N PHE A 70 -34.01 -16.49 -13.39
CA PHE A 70 -34.26 -16.13 -14.79
C PHE A 70 -35.28 -17.06 -15.47
N GLU A 71 -35.21 -18.38 -15.25
CA GLU A 71 -36.20 -19.31 -15.82
C GLU A 71 -37.60 -19.09 -15.21
N VAL A 72 -37.67 -18.74 -13.92
CA VAL A 72 -38.94 -18.34 -13.27
C VAL A 72 -39.49 -17.05 -13.89
N GLU A 73 -38.65 -16.03 -14.09
CA GLU A 73 -39.06 -14.76 -14.69
C GLU A 73 -39.54 -14.96 -16.14
N LYS A 74 -38.82 -15.78 -16.91
CA LYS A 74 -39.19 -16.15 -18.28
C LYS A 74 -40.52 -16.90 -18.34
N ALA A 75 -40.77 -17.81 -17.39
CA ALA A 75 -42.05 -18.49 -17.28
C ALA A 75 -43.18 -17.51 -16.92
N ASN A 76 -42.91 -16.53 -16.05
CA ASN A 76 -43.89 -15.53 -15.63
C ASN A 76 -44.13 -14.42 -16.66
N TYR A 77 -43.23 -14.22 -17.63
CA TYR A 77 -43.36 -13.20 -18.68
C TYR A 77 -44.70 -13.27 -19.43
N VAL A 78 -45.22 -14.49 -19.65
CA VAL A 78 -46.52 -14.71 -20.30
C VAL A 78 -47.67 -14.12 -19.47
N ASN A 79 -47.58 -14.18 -18.14
CA ASN A 79 -48.59 -13.58 -17.26
C ASN A 79 -48.46 -12.07 -17.22
N VAL A 80 -47.22 -11.54 -17.12
CA VAL A 80 -46.96 -10.09 -17.14
C VAL A 80 -47.47 -9.45 -18.43
N LEU A 81 -47.32 -10.12 -19.58
CA LEU A 81 -47.89 -9.64 -20.84
C LEU A 81 -49.42 -9.57 -20.82
N LYS A 82 -50.08 -10.58 -20.25
CA LYS A 82 -51.53 -10.61 -20.13
C LYS A 82 -52.04 -9.52 -19.19
N GLU A 83 -51.42 -9.37 -18.03
CA GLU A 83 -51.76 -8.34 -17.04
C GLU A 83 -51.56 -6.94 -17.61
N SER A 84 -50.45 -6.71 -18.32
CA SER A 84 -50.17 -5.42 -18.98
C SER A 84 -51.18 -5.09 -20.08
N GLU A 85 -51.64 -6.07 -20.84
CA GLU A 85 -52.70 -5.87 -21.85
C GLU A 85 -54.04 -5.55 -21.18
N ILE A 86 -54.41 -6.26 -20.10
CA ILE A 86 -55.63 -5.99 -19.34
C ILE A 86 -55.61 -4.56 -18.76
N GLU A 87 -54.51 -4.17 -18.12
CA GLU A 87 -54.35 -2.82 -17.57
C GLU A 87 -54.45 -1.75 -18.67
N PHE A 88 -53.90 -2.02 -19.86
CA PHE A 88 -54.02 -1.10 -21.00
C PHE A 88 -55.46 -0.97 -21.49
N GLN A 89 -56.20 -2.07 -21.60
CA GLN A 89 -57.61 -2.03 -22.00
C GLN A 89 -58.47 -1.29 -20.96
N GLU A 90 -58.26 -1.53 -19.67
CA GLU A 90 -58.93 -0.79 -18.59
C GLU A 90 -58.62 0.71 -18.65
N ARG A 91 -57.37 1.08 -18.94
CA ARG A 91 -56.99 2.49 -19.13
C ARG A 91 -57.62 3.11 -20.38
N LEU A 92 -57.81 2.34 -21.44
CA LEU A 92 -58.48 2.79 -22.65
C LEU A 92 -59.97 3.07 -22.38
N THR A 93 -60.66 2.16 -21.69
CA THR A 93 -62.07 2.35 -21.32
C THR A 93 -62.25 3.51 -20.36
N ASN A 94 -61.37 3.65 -19.37
CA ASN A 94 -61.40 4.77 -18.44
C ASN A 94 -61.10 6.10 -19.14
N HIS A 95 -60.24 6.11 -20.16
CA HIS A 95 -59.96 7.29 -20.97
C HIS A 95 -61.20 7.77 -21.73
N ASP A 96 -61.94 6.85 -22.35
CA ASP A 96 -63.19 7.18 -23.05
C ASP A 96 -64.21 7.81 -22.09
N ASP A 97 -64.37 7.26 -20.88
CA ASP A 97 -65.21 7.82 -19.82
C ASP A 97 -64.74 9.22 -19.35
N GLU A 98 -63.43 9.42 -19.23
CA GLU A 98 -62.84 10.70 -18.85
C GLU A 98 -63.02 11.76 -19.94
N VAL A 99 -62.96 11.39 -21.22
CA VAL A 99 -63.25 12.29 -22.34
C VAL A 99 -64.70 12.75 -22.30
N ILE A 100 -65.66 11.84 -22.12
CA ILE A 100 -67.09 12.18 -22.00
C ILE A 100 -67.32 13.13 -20.81
N LYS A 101 -66.69 12.86 -19.67
CA LYS A 101 -66.77 13.75 -18.48
C LYS A 101 -66.14 15.12 -18.74
N ALA A 102 -65.04 15.18 -19.48
CA ALA A 102 -64.37 16.43 -19.82
C ALA A 102 -65.21 17.28 -20.80
N GLU A 103 -65.84 16.65 -21.80
CA GLU A 103 -66.77 17.30 -22.72
C GLU A 103 -68.00 17.84 -21.99
N ALA A 104 -68.62 17.04 -21.12
CA ALA A 104 -69.78 17.47 -20.34
C ALA A 104 -69.45 18.63 -19.37
N ARG A 105 -68.26 18.64 -18.77
CA ARG A 105 -67.78 19.78 -17.95
C ARG A 105 -67.57 21.03 -18.80
N TYR A 106 -66.93 20.88 -19.96
CA TYR A 106 -66.69 21.98 -20.88
C TYR A 106 -67.99 22.62 -21.38
N ASP A 107 -68.98 21.80 -21.76
CA ASP A 107 -70.28 22.31 -22.23
C ASP A 107 -71.02 23.10 -21.14
N LYS A 108 -70.96 22.62 -19.90
CA LYS A 108 -71.51 23.34 -18.74
C LYS A 108 -70.78 24.65 -18.48
N GLU A 109 -69.45 24.63 -18.43
CA GLU A 109 -68.62 25.82 -18.23
C GLU A 109 -68.81 26.84 -19.37
N MET A 110 -68.99 26.37 -20.61
CA MET A 110 -69.24 27.22 -21.77
C MET A 110 -70.65 27.83 -21.74
N LYS A 111 -71.64 27.09 -21.25
CA LYS A 111 -73.00 27.61 -21.03
C LYS A 111 -72.98 28.71 -19.96
N ASP A 112 -72.37 28.44 -18.80
CA ASP A 112 -72.23 29.41 -17.72
C ASP A 112 -71.45 30.66 -18.20
N PHE A 113 -70.40 30.49 -19.01
CA PHE A 113 -69.64 31.59 -19.61
C PHE A 113 -70.44 32.41 -20.65
N LYS A 114 -71.38 31.79 -21.36
CA LYS A 114 -72.28 32.46 -22.31
C LYS A 114 -73.40 33.23 -21.60
N ASP A 115 -73.77 32.82 -20.39
CA ASP A 115 -74.80 33.49 -19.58
C ASP A 115 -74.27 34.75 -18.85
N LEU A 116 -72.93 34.95 -18.79
CA LEU A 116 -72.30 36.16 -18.26
C LEU A 116 -72.50 37.41 -19.16
N THR A 117 -72.46 38.59 -18.54
CA THR A 117 -72.59 39.88 -19.25
C THR A 117 -71.37 40.15 -20.16
N LEU A 118 -71.54 41.05 -21.14
CA LEU A 118 -70.50 41.35 -22.13
C LEU A 118 -69.18 41.86 -21.50
N LEU A 119 -69.28 42.71 -20.46
CA LEU A 119 -68.12 43.23 -19.72
C LEU A 119 -67.39 42.13 -18.94
N GLU A 120 -68.13 41.22 -18.29
CA GLU A 120 -67.56 40.09 -17.55
C GLU A 120 -66.89 39.07 -18.48
N ARG A 121 -67.50 38.82 -19.64
CA ARG A 121 -66.91 37.94 -20.66
C ARG A 121 -65.62 38.49 -21.24
N LEU A 122 -65.56 39.80 -21.51
CA LEU A 122 -64.35 40.47 -22.00
C LEU A 122 -63.24 40.44 -20.95
N ALA A 123 -63.56 40.74 -19.68
CA ALA A 123 -62.60 40.66 -18.57
C ALA A 123 -62.04 39.25 -18.37
N LEU A 124 -62.87 38.21 -18.45
CA LEU A 124 -62.43 36.82 -18.34
C LEU A 124 -61.63 36.34 -19.56
N THR A 125 -61.95 36.85 -20.76
CA THR A 125 -61.21 36.52 -21.99
C THR A 125 -59.82 37.15 -21.98
N ASP A 126 -59.70 38.40 -21.55
CA ASP A 126 -58.42 39.14 -21.46
C ASP A 126 -57.50 38.54 -20.37
N GLN A 127 -58.08 38.02 -19.29
CA GLN A 127 -57.36 37.21 -18.29
C GLN A 127 -57.00 35.79 -18.76
N GLY A 128 -57.34 35.41 -20.01
CA GLY A 128 -57.08 34.08 -20.55
C GLY A 128 -57.92 32.96 -19.95
N LYS A 129 -58.97 33.28 -19.18
CA LYS A 129 -59.86 32.35 -18.45
C LYS A 129 -61.07 31.89 -19.27
N LYS A 130 -61.04 32.04 -20.60
CA LYS A 130 -62.04 31.46 -21.48
C LYS A 130 -62.02 29.93 -21.33
N PRO A 131 -63.16 29.26 -21.10
CA PRO A 131 -63.20 27.80 -21.03
C PRO A 131 -62.58 27.18 -22.28
N LYS A 132 -61.71 26.19 -22.09
CA LYS A 132 -61.06 25.42 -23.14
C LYS A 132 -61.25 23.94 -22.85
N LEU A 133 -61.67 23.17 -23.84
CA LEU A 133 -61.77 21.72 -23.72
C LEU A 133 -60.36 21.16 -23.51
N ARG A 134 -60.16 20.50 -22.36
CA ARG A 134 -58.91 19.79 -22.04
C ARG A 134 -59.26 18.33 -21.84
N VAL A 135 -58.98 17.53 -22.87
CA VAL A 135 -59.13 16.08 -22.80
C VAL A 135 -57.80 15.44 -22.40
N PRO A 136 -57.81 14.36 -21.60
CA PRO A 136 -56.61 13.58 -21.33
C PRO A 136 -56.06 12.98 -22.64
N SER A 137 -54.75 12.81 -22.71
CA SER A 137 -54.10 12.16 -23.86
C SER A 137 -54.47 10.68 -23.92
N LYS A 138 -54.72 10.16 -25.12
CA LYS A 138 -55.01 8.73 -25.31
C LYS A 138 -53.85 7.87 -24.79
N PRO A 139 -54.13 6.82 -23.98
CA PRO A 139 -53.13 5.87 -23.54
C PRO A 139 -52.40 5.21 -24.73
N THR A 140 -51.10 4.97 -24.58
CA THR A 140 -50.29 4.21 -25.54
C THR A 140 -49.80 2.93 -24.89
N TYR A 141 -49.93 1.81 -25.59
CA TYR A 141 -49.45 0.54 -25.09
C TYR A 141 -47.94 0.45 -25.23
N VAL A 142 -47.25 0.16 -24.14
CA VAL A 142 -45.82 -0.09 -24.11
C VAL A 142 -45.62 -1.54 -23.69
N LYS A 143 -45.28 -2.40 -24.65
CA LYS A 143 -45.09 -3.83 -24.38
C LYS A 143 -43.95 -4.02 -23.36
N PRO A 144 -44.18 -4.77 -22.27
CA PRO A 144 -43.11 -5.18 -21.35
C PRO A 144 -41.97 -5.87 -22.10
N ARG A 145 -40.73 -5.50 -21.76
CA ARG A 145 -39.53 -6.07 -22.38
C ARG A 145 -39.40 -7.54 -22.01
N GLU A 146 -38.87 -8.33 -22.94
CA GLU A 146 -38.53 -9.73 -22.66
C GLU A 146 -37.43 -9.80 -21.60
N PRO A 147 -37.52 -10.73 -20.63
CA PRO A 147 -36.46 -10.96 -19.65
C PRO A 147 -35.16 -11.30 -20.36
N GLN A 148 -34.07 -10.68 -19.95
CA GLN A 148 -32.73 -10.97 -20.44
C GLN A 148 -31.90 -11.50 -19.29
N TYR A 149 -31.19 -12.61 -19.52
CA TYR A 149 -30.27 -13.13 -18.51
C TYR A 149 -29.09 -12.18 -18.36
N ILE A 150 -28.91 -11.68 -17.15
CA ILE A 150 -27.77 -10.87 -16.75
C ILE A 150 -27.00 -11.68 -15.72
N GLN A 151 -25.72 -11.95 -16.02
CA GLN A 151 -24.87 -12.64 -15.06
C GLN A 151 -24.74 -11.81 -13.77
N PRO A 152 -24.85 -12.45 -12.59
CA PRO A 152 -24.77 -11.75 -11.32
C PRO A 152 -23.38 -11.16 -11.13
N ASN A 153 -23.32 -9.93 -10.61
CA ASN A 153 -22.05 -9.29 -10.31
C ASN A 153 -21.45 -9.88 -9.03
N LEU A 154 -20.41 -10.71 -9.17
CA LEU A 154 -19.73 -11.38 -8.04
C LEU A 154 -19.18 -10.42 -6.97
N ASN A 155 -19.02 -9.14 -7.28
CA ASN A 155 -18.58 -8.12 -6.33
C ASN A 155 -19.67 -7.67 -5.36
N ASP A 156 -20.94 -7.86 -5.74
CA ASP A 156 -22.08 -7.49 -4.92
C ASP A 156 -22.48 -8.61 -3.95
N HIS A 157 -21.72 -9.71 -3.92
CA HIS A 157 -21.98 -10.90 -3.09
C HIS A 157 -20.81 -11.26 -2.16
N LEU A 158 -21.16 -11.80 -0.99
CA LEU A 158 -20.25 -12.28 0.07
C LEU A 158 -19.67 -13.66 -0.25
N ILE A 159 -18.81 -13.70 -1.27
CA ILE A 159 -18.09 -14.91 -1.67
C ILE A 159 -16.66 -14.81 -1.14
N PHE A 160 -16.31 -15.72 -0.23
CA PHE A 160 -14.97 -15.85 0.32
C PHE A 160 -14.49 -17.30 0.23
N ASP A 161 -13.22 -17.46 -0.12
CA ASP A 161 -12.52 -18.73 0.02
C ASP A 161 -11.53 -18.60 1.17
N ASN A 162 -11.80 -19.33 2.25
CA ASN A 162 -10.98 -19.33 3.46
C ASN A 162 -9.52 -19.72 3.17
N ASN A 163 -9.28 -20.61 2.19
CA ASN A 163 -7.93 -21.01 1.80
C ASN A 163 -7.20 -19.86 1.09
N VAL A 164 -7.90 -19.15 0.19
CA VAL A 164 -7.32 -17.99 -0.50
C VAL A 164 -7.03 -16.85 0.48
N LEU A 165 -7.91 -16.62 1.45
CA LEU A 165 -7.69 -15.64 2.52
C LEU A 165 -6.48 -16.02 3.39
N ALA A 166 -6.36 -17.29 3.77
CA ALA A 166 -5.23 -17.80 4.53
C ALA A 166 -3.91 -17.70 3.74
N ASP A 167 -3.94 -18.03 2.44
CA ASP A 167 -2.77 -17.94 1.56
C ASP A 167 -2.28 -16.51 1.35
N GLY A 168 -3.19 -15.54 1.42
CA GLY A 168 -2.88 -14.11 1.34
C GLY A 168 -2.14 -13.56 2.57
N VAL A 169 -2.15 -14.27 3.70
CA VAL A 169 -1.40 -13.87 4.91
C VAL A 169 0.03 -14.38 4.80
N VAL A 170 0.96 -13.44 4.60
CA VAL A 170 2.39 -13.73 4.50
C VAL A 170 3.11 -13.20 5.73
N LEU A 171 3.77 -14.09 6.47
CA LEU A 171 4.72 -13.73 7.53
C LEU A 171 6.13 -13.59 6.92
N LEU A 172 6.64 -12.36 6.91
CA LEU A 172 7.93 -12.03 6.30
C LEU A 172 9.09 -12.63 7.12
N GLY A 173 10.00 -13.31 6.43
CA GLY A 173 11.18 -13.96 7.03
C GLY A 173 11.00 -15.42 7.43
N TYR A 174 9.81 -15.99 7.24
CA TYR A 174 9.49 -17.38 7.58
C TYR A 174 8.92 -18.13 6.37
N GLU A 175 9.04 -19.45 6.37
CA GLU A 175 8.49 -20.32 5.33
C GLU A 175 7.13 -20.89 5.74
N LYS A 176 6.29 -21.29 4.78
CA LYS A 176 5.02 -21.97 5.11
C LYS A 176 5.31 -23.38 5.67
N GLY A 177 4.73 -23.72 6.81
CA GLY A 177 4.89 -25.01 7.49
C GLY A 177 4.02 -25.06 8.75
N SER A 178 4.50 -25.60 9.87
CA SER A 178 3.62 -25.94 11.01
C SER A 178 4.15 -25.58 12.41
N ASP A 179 5.25 -24.83 12.53
CA ASP A 179 5.81 -24.52 13.86
C ASP A 179 4.94 -23.52 14.64
N ILE A 180 4.41 -22.50 13.95
CA ILE A 180 3.41 -21.56 14.48
C ILE A 180 2.12 -21.65 13.69
N LEU A 181 1.01 -21.48 14.39
CA LEU A 181 -0.32 -21.38 13.82
C LEU A 181 -0.95 -20.02 14.12
N PHE A 182 -1.32 -19.29 13.07
CA PHE A 182 -2.16 -18.09 13.15
C PHE A 182 -3.61 -18.48 12.85
N ILE A 183 -4.51 -18.31 13.82
CA ILE A 183 -5.95 -18.53 13.64
C ILE A 183 -6.64 -17.17 13.60
N ILE A 184 -7.33 -16.88 12.50
CA ILE A 184 -8.08 -15.64 12.29
C ILE A 184 -9.57 -16.00 12.21
N ASN A 185 -10.33 -15.58 13.22
CA ASN A 185 -11.78 -15.79 13.28
C ASN A 185 -12.48 -14.47 12.99
N ILE A 186 -13.11 -14.36 11.83
CA ILE A 186 -13.84 -13.16 11.41
C ILE A 186 -15.32 -13.37 11.74
N SER A 187 -15.94 -12.47 12.49
CA SER A 187 -17.39 -12.54 12.73
C SER A 187 -18.20 -11.92 11.58
N LYS A 188 -19.52 -12.16 11.58
CA LYS A 188 -20.44 -11.48 10.66
C LYS A 188 -20.53 -10.00 11.04
N MET A 189 -20.57 -9.13 10.04
CA MET A 189 -20.70 -7.69 10.27
C MET A 189 -22.10 -7.36 10.82
N ILE A 190 -22.12 -6.58 11.90
CA ILE A 190 -23.33 -6.09 12.53
C ILE A 190 -23.49 -4.63 12.13
N PHE A 191 -24.66 -4.27 11.59
CA PHE A 191 -24.99 -2.91 11.18
C PHE A 191 -25.93 -2.25 12.19
N GLN A 192 -25.73 -0.97 12.44
CA GLN A 192 -26.61 -0.15 13.26
C GLN A 192 -26.88 1.18 12.58
N ASP A 193 -28.15 1.56 12.46
CA ASP A 193 -28.54 2.87 11.96
C ASP A 193 -28.75 3.85 13.12
N ASN A 194 -28.19 5.06 12.99
CA ASN A 194 -28.39 6.16 13.93
C ASN A 194 -28.48 7.48 13.17
N GLY A 195 -29.61 8.19 13.31
CA GLY A 195 -29.80 9.51 12.69
C GLY A 195 -29.71 9.51 11.15
N GLY A 196 -30.11 8.42 10.48
CA GLY A 196 -30.00 8.29 9.02
C GLY A 196 -28.59 7.94 8.51
N GLN A 197 -27.66 7.66 9.42
CA GLN A 197 -26.30 7.18 9.14
C GLN A 197 -26.19 5.70 9.53
N THR A 198 -25.35 4.95 8.83
CA THR A 198 -25.05 3.55 9.15
C THR A 198 -23.67 3.42 9.79
N PHE A 199 -23.63 2.64 10.86
CA PHE A 199 -22.43 2.22 11.58
C PHE A 199 -22.29 0.70 11.49
N TYR A 200 -21.08 0.19 11.68
CA TYR A 200 -20.81 -1.24 11.64
C TYR A 200 -19.81 -1.68 12.71
N SER A 201 -19.91 -2.94 13.14
CA SER A 201 -18.89 -3.63 13.93
C SER A 201 -18.65 -5.00 13.30
N GLN A 202 -17.39 -5.44 13.25
CA GLN A 202 -17.01 -6.75 12.74
C GLN A 202 -15.85 -7.29 13.56
N SER A 203 -16.18 -7.75 14.78
CA SER A 203 -15.20 -8.33 15.69
C SER A 203 -14.42 -9.44 15.00
N THR A 204 -13.10 -9.33 15.00
CA THR A 204 -12.20 -10.32 14.43
C THR A 204 -11.12 -10.65 15.43
N ASN A 205 -10.97 -11.94 15.74
CA ASN A 205 -10.03 -12.43 16.72
C ASN A 205 -8.84 -13.12 16.01
N LEU A 206 -7.63 -12.68 16.33
CA LEU A 206 -6.38 -13.30 15.93
C LEU A 206 -5.76 -14.01 17.12
N LYS A 207 -5.50 -15.31 16.98
CA LYS A 207 -4.74 -16.11 17.93
C LYS A 207 -3.44 -16.61 17.29
N VAL A 208 -2.35 -16.49 18.02
CA VAL A 208 -1.03 -17.00 17.64
C VAL A 208 -0.68 -18.13 18.58
N MET A 209 -0.51 -19.33 18.05
CA MET A 209 -0.27 -20.54 18.83
C MET A 209 1.02 -21.26 18.40
N LYS A 210 1.73 -21.85 19.36
CA LYS A 210 2.83 -22.81 19.14
C LYS A 210 2.42 -24.13 19.77
N GLY A 211 2.03 -25.09 18.94
CA GLY A 211 1.41 -26.33 19.44
C GLY A 211 0.11 -26.02 20.20
N ALA A 212 0.10 -26.29 21.51
CA ALA A 212 -1.05 -26.03 22.39
C ALA A 212 -0.96 -24.68 23.13
N ASP A 213 0.19 -24.01 23.09
CA ASP A 213 0.43 -22.79 23.87
C ASP A 213 0.00 -21.54 23.10
N LEU A 214 -0.77 -20.67 23.77
CA LEU A 214 -1.17 -19.36 23.24
C LEU A 214 -0.04 -18.35 23.46
N ILE A 215 0.55 -17.86 22.37
CA ILE A 215 1.61 -16.85 22.38
C ILE A 215 1.02 -15.44 22.46
N ASN A 216 -0.03 -15.19 21.66
CA ASN A 216 -0.63 -13.87 21.56
C ASN A 216 -2.10 -13.97 21.13
N GLU A 217 -2.90 -13.03 21.60
CA GLU A 217 -4.29 -12.87 21.19
C GLU A 217 -4.60 -11.38 20.98
N LYS A 218 -5.23 -11.06 19.84
CA LYS A 218 -5.60 -9.70 19.49
C LYS A 218 -6.98 -9.65 18.85
N ASN A 219 -7.83 -8.75 19.34
CA ASN A 219 -9.10 -8.43 18.71
C ASN A 219 -8.99 -7.17 17.84
N PHE A 220 -9.74 -7.17 16.75
CA PHE A 220 -9.88 -6.11 15.77
C PHE A 220 -11.36 -5.76 15.59
N ASP A 221 -11.65 -4.48 15.36
CA ASP A 221 -12.98 -3.97 14.97
C ASP A 221 -14.15 -4.41 15.89
N ASP A 222 -13.90 -4.49 17.21
CA ASP A 222 -14.94 -4.77 18.23
C ASP A 222 -15.95 -3.61 18.36
N GLU A 223 -15.50 -2.37 18.21
CA GLU A 223 -16.32 -1.16 18.37
C GLU A 223 -17.04 -0.77 17.07
N PHE A 224 -18.21 -0.12 17.21
CA PHE A 224 -18.95 0.41 16.08
C PHE A 224 -18.20 1.59 15.43
N GLN A 225 -17.94 1.45 14.13
CA GLN A 225 -17.32 2.46 13.28
C GLN A 225 -18.34 3.02 12.29
N PHE A 226 -18.18 4.29 11.94
CA PHE A 226 -18.99 4.94 10.90
C PHE A 226 -18.76 4.27 9.54
N LEU A 227 -19.84 3.90 8.85
CA LEU A 227 -19.80 3.37 7.47
C LEU A 227 -20.12 4.46 6.45
N THR A 228 -21.30 5.06 6.56
CA THR A 228 -21.84 5.99 5.55
C THR A 228 -22.97 6.84 6.11
N SER A 229 -23.22 7.98 5.46
CA SER A 229 -24.30 8.92 5.80
C SER A 229 -25.62 8.59 5.09
N SER A 230 -25.87 7.31 4.84
CA SER A 230 -27.09 6.77 4.25
C SER A 230 -27.59 5.64 5.14
N SER A 231 -28.90 5.37 5.15
CA SER A 231 -29.46 4.26 5.92
C SER A 231 -29.09 2.91 5.30
N SER A 232 -28.96 1.89 6.15
CA SER A 232 -28.65 0.51 5.79
C SER A 232 -29.59 -0.06 4.71
N ASN A 233 -30.85 0.40 4.69
CA ASN A 233 -31.87 -0.03 3.71
C ASN A 233 -31.64 0.50 2.29
N THR A 234 -30.78 1.50 2.12
CA THR A 234 -30.53 2.15 0.82
C THR A 234 -29.19 1.77 0.20
N ILE A 235 -28.41 0.93 0.89
CA ILE A 235 -27.04 0.58 0.51
C ILE A 235 -26.89 -0.93 0.30
N ASN A 236 -25.90 -1.32 -0.50
CA ASN A 236 -25.53 -2.73 -0.64
C ASN A 236 -24.63 -3.14 0.53
N LEU A 237 -25.23 -3.74 1.57
CA LEU A 237 -24.53 -4.20 2.78
C LEU A 237 -23.47 -5.26 2.47
N GLU A 238 -23.76 -6.21 1.58
CA GLU A 238 -22.84 -7.29 1.19
C GLU A 238 -21.55 -6.73 0.58
N ARG A 239 -21.65 -5.70 -0.25
CA ARG A 239 -20.47 -5.02 -0.83
C ARG A 239 -19.62 -4.34 0.23
N TYR A 240 -20.24 -3.66 1.20
CA TYR A 240 -19.52 -3.00 2.29
C TYR A 240 -18.83 -4.01 3.20
N GLU A 241 -19.50 -5.10 3.55
CA GLU A 241 -18.96 -6.20 4.34
C GLU A 241 -17.81 -6.90 3.61
N LYS A 242 -17.92 -7.12 2.30
CA LYS A 242 -16.81 -7.64 1.47
C LYS A 242 -15.55 -6.77 1.55
N ASN A 243 -15.74 -5.46 1.40
CA ASN A 243 -14.65 -4.50 1.47
C ASN A 243 -14.03 -4.47 2.87
N ASN A 244 -14.84 -4.61 3.92
CA ASN A 244 -14.35 -4.59 5.29
C ASN A 244 -13.51 -5.82 5.64
N VAL A 245 -13.92 -7.02 5.23
CA VAL A 245 -13.11 -8.25 5.41
C VAL A 245 -11.73 -8.09 4.75
N ASN A 246 -11.67 -7.58 3.52
CA ASN A 246 -10.39 -7.35 2.83
C ASN A 246 -9.51 -6.32 3.57
N LYS A 247 -10.12 -5.26 4.11
CA LYS A 247 -9.44 -4.26 4.93
C LYS A 247 -8.89 -4.86 6.22
N ILE A 248 -9.70 -5.64 6.94
CA ILE A 248 -9.31 -6.34 8.18
C ILE A 248 -8.15 -7.30 7.90
N MET A 249 -8.26 -8.13 6.86
CA MET A 249 -7.20 -9.08 6.49
C MET A 249 -5.87 -8.37 6.20
N LYS A 250 -5.91 -7.22 5.51
CA LYS A 250 -4.72 -6.39 5.28
C LYS A 250 -4.14 -5.83 6.59
N ASN A 251 -5.00 -5.37 7.50
CA ASN A 251 -4.59 -4.85 8.81
C ASN A 251 -3.97 -5.95 9.68
N ILE A 252 -4.55 -7.15 9.68
CA ILE A 252 -4.03 -8.33 10.37
C ILE A 252 -2.67 -8.73 9.80
N GLY A 253 -2.54 -8.80 8.47
CA GLY A 253 -1.25 -9.09 7.83
C GLY A 253 -0.17 -8.07 8.18
N LYS A 254 -0.53 -6.78 8.28
CA LYS A 254 0.39 -5.74 8.76
C LYS A 254 0.77 -5.95 10.22
N TYR A 255 -0.20 -6.18 11.10
CA TYR A 255 0.02 -6.41 12.52
C TYR A 255 0.93 -7.62 12.76
N ILE A 256 0.64 -8.77 12.14
CA ILE A 256 1.46 -9.99 12.24
C ILE A 256 2.90 -9.71 11.84
N ASN A 257 3.13 -8.93 10.77
CA ASN A 257 4.47 -8.60 10.32
C ASN A 257 5.18 -7.58 11.20
N GLU A 258 4.47 -6.62 11.79
CA GLU A 258 5.06 -5.67 12.74
C GLU A 258 5.43 -6.34 14.07
N GLU A 259 4.61 -7.30 14.51
CA GLU A 259 4.81 -8.00 15.77
C GLU A 259 5.80 -9.15 15.67
N PHE A 260 5.74 -9.98 14.62
CA PHE A 260 6.50 -11.23 14.52
C PHE A 260 7.38 -11.33 13.27
N GLY A 261 7.10 -10.53 12.24
CA GLY A 261 7.77 -10.60 10.94
C GLY A 261 9.05 -9.78 10.84
N TYR A 262 9.93 -10.22 9.93
CA TYR A 262 11.15 -9.54 9.56
C TYR A 262 10.91 -8.64 8.34
N ILE A 263 10.57 -7.38 8.56
CA ILE A 263 10.13 -6.47 7.49
C ILE A 263 11.36 -5.95 6.72
N PRO A 264 11.44 -6.16 5.38
CA PRO A 264 12.53 -5.63 4.58
C PRO A 264 12.38 -4.11 4.39
N VAL A 265 13.42 -3.36 4.72
CA VAL A 265 13.50 -1.91 4.60
C VAL A 265 14.55 -1.54 3.56
N ALA A 266 14.17 -0.72 2.58
CA ALA A 266 15.11 -0.26 1.57
C ALA A 266 16.16 0.67 2.21
N SER A 267 17.43 0.32 2.03
CA SER A 267 18.59 1.02 2.56
C SER A 267 19.64 1.21 1.47
N SER A 268 20.58 2.13 1.70
CA SER A 268 21.74 2.27 0.81
C SER A 268 23.01 2.53 1.61
N ILE A 269 24.14 2.05 1.09
CA ILE A 269 25.45 2.24 1.69
C ILE A 269 26.43 2.73 0.63
N LYS A 270 27.30 3.66 1.04
CA LYS A 270 28.40 4.17 0.22
C LYS A 270 29.70 3.55 0.74
N ILE A 271 30.47 2.90 -0.13
CA ILE A 271 31.79 2.36 0.19
C ILE A 271 32.85 3.15 -0.59
N GLU A 272 33.86 3.65 0.12
CA GLU A 272 34.97 4.45 -0.42
C GLU A 272 36.23 3.60 -0.55
N PHE A 273 37.00 3.78 -1.62
CA PHE A 273 38.20 2.98 -1.88
C PHE A 273 39.24 3.76 -2.69
N PRO A 274 40.54 3.51 -2.49
CA PRO A 274 41.57 4.09 -3.33
C PRO A 274 41.62 3.44 -4.71
N LYS A 275 42.03 4.21 -5.72
CA LYS A 275 42.35 3.63 -7.03
C LYS A 275 43.57 2.72 -6.90
N ASN A 276 43.40 1.42 -7.11
CA ASN A 276 44.49 0.46 -7.06
C ASN A 276 45.41 0.61 -8.28
N LYS A 277 46.56 1.25 -8.08
CA LYS A 277 47.66 1.26 -9.05
C LYS A 277 48.77 0.39 -8.49
N ASN A 278 49.37 -0.46 -9.33
CA ASN A 278 50.49 -1.33 -8.99
C ASN A 278 50.21 -2.29 -7.82
N ARG A 279 48.95 -2.73 -7.62
CA ARG A 279 48.55 -3.69 -6.58
C ARG A 279 48.82 -3.25 -5.14
N ALA A 280 49.04 -1.96 -4.92
CA ALA A 280 49.34 -1.41 -3.59
C ALA A 280 48.14 -1.47 -2.63
N TYR A 281 46.91 -1.65 -3.14
CA TYR A 281 45.68 -1.66 -2.36
C TYR A 281 44.81 -2.91 -2.59
N ASP A 282 45.42 -4.04 -2.96
CA ASP A 282 44.70 -5.29 -3.24
C ASP A 282 43.77 -5.72 -2.09
N ALA A 283 44.22 -5.56 -0.83
CA ALA A 283 43.40 -5.88 0.34
C ALA A 283 42.13 -5.02 0.43
N LEU A 284 42.26 -3.70 0.20
CA LEU A 284 41.14 -2.77 0.25
C LEU A 284 40.18 -2.94 -0.94
N GLU A 285 40.70 -3.24 -2.13
CA GLU A 285 39.89 -3.53 -3.31
C GLU A 285 39.12 -4.84 -3.16
N ASN A 286 39.78 -5.90 -2.66
CA ASN A 286 39.11 -7.17 -2.37
C ASN A 286 38.05 -7.01 -1.27
N ALA A 287 38.34 -6.26 -0.21
CA ALA A 287 37.38 -5.97 0.86
C ALA A 287 36.15 -5.22 0.30
N LYS A 288 36.37 -4.21 -0.56
CA LYS A 288 35.30 -3.47 -1.24
C LYS A 288 34.44 -4.39 -2.12
N ILE A 289 35.04 -5.24 -2.94
CA ILE A 289 34.31 -6.18 -3.81
C ILE A 289 33.46 -7.14 -2.96
N LYS A 290 34.02 -7.70 -1.88
CA LYS A 290 33.30 -8.57 -0.96
C LYS A 290 32.14 -7.85 -0.28
N ALA A 291 32.37 -6.64 0.24
CA ALA A 291 31.32 -5.82 0.87
C ALA A 291 30.14 -5.59 -0.08
N ILE A 292 30.43 -5.12 -1.28
CA ILE A 292 29.42 -4.81 -2.30
C ILE A 292 28.66 -6.06 -2.73
N SER A 293 29.37 -7.17 -2.92
CA SER A 293 28.76 -8.47 -3.21
C SER A 293 27.80 -8.89 -2.10
N ALA A 294 28.21 -8.79 -0.83
CA ALA A 294 27.37 -9.12 0.32
C ALA A 294 26.10 -8.26 0.36
N TYR A 295 26.19 -6.93 0.15
CA TYR A 295 25.01 -6.05 0.07
C TYR A 295 24.12 -6.35 -1.14
N ARG A 296 24.68 -6.67 -2.31
CA ARG A 296 23.88 -7.01 -3.51
C ARG A 296 23.08 -8.30 -3.34
N LYS A 297 23.52 -9.21 -2.48
CA LYS A 297 22.76 -10.43 -2.13
C LYS A 297 21.54 -10.12 -1.26
N LEU A 298 21.52 -9.00 -0.53
CA LEU A 298 20.43 -8.58 0.35
C LEU A 298 19.30 -7.90 -0.43
N LYS A 299 18.53 -8.70 -1.18
CA LYS A 299 17.28 -8.31 -1.85
C LYS A 299 16.08 -8.38 -0.90
N LYS A 300 14.91 -7.89 -1.36
CA LYS A 300 13.66 -7.87 -0.58
C LYS A 300 13.28 -9.27 -0.04
N GLU A 301 13.21 -10.26 -0.93
CA GLU A 301 12.80 -11.64 -0.62
C GLU A 301 13.98 -12.56 -0.21
N THR A 302 15.04 -11.98 0.36
CA THR A 302 16.22 -12.78 0.75
C THR A 302 15.93 -13.62 1.99
N SER A 303 16.19 -14.93 1.90
CA SER A 303 16.02 -15.86 3.02
C SER A 303 16.96 -15.54 4.18
N SER A 304 16.56 -15.96 5.38
CA SER A 304 17.34 -15.75 6.61
C SER A 304 18.77 -16.28 6.50
N GLU A 305 18.97 -17.45 5.89
CA GLU A 305 20.30 -18.05 5.70
C GLU A 305 21.25 -17.24 4.81
N ILE A 306 20.73 -16.59 3.77
CA ILE A 306 21.56 -15.74 2.90
C ILE A 306 21.91 -14.45 3.65
N ARG A 307 20.99 -13.92 4.44
CA ARG A 307 21.24 -12.74 5.28
C ARG A 307 22.33 -13.00 6.31
N GLU A 308 22.29 -14.14 7.00
CA GLU A 308 23.32 -14.50 7.98
C GLU A 308 24.69 -14.69 7.30
N ARG A 309 24.74 -15.37 6.15
CA ARG A 309 26.00 -15.48 5.38
C ARG A 309 26.54 -14.13 4.94
N SER A 310 25.68 -13.22 4.46
CA SER A 310 26.08 -11.85 4.12
C SER A 310 26.59 -11.09 5.35
N LYS A 311 25.99 -11.29 6.53
CA LYS A 311 26.45 -10.71 7.80
C LYS A 311 27.87 -11.17 8.14
N THR A 312 28.13 -12.48 8.10
CA THR A 312 29.49 -13.04 8.32
C THR A 312 30.49 -12.53 7.27
N GLU A 313 30.09 -12.41 6.00
CA GLU A 313 30.96 -11.83 4.95
C GLU A 313 31.33 -10.37 5.25
N LEU A 314 30.39 -9.58 5.79
CA LEU A 314 30.62 -8.18 6.18
C LEU A 314 31.49 -8.04 7.42
N GLU A 315 31.33 -8.93 8.41
CA GLU A 315 32.21 -8.99 9.59
C GLU A 315 33.66 -9.31 9.16
N ALA A 316 33.85 -10.27 8.25
CA ALA A 316 35.18 -10.57 7.71
C ALA A 316 35.79 -9.37 6.93
N VAL A 317 34.96 -8.60 6.22
CA VAL A 317 35.40 -7.35 5.56
C VAL A 317 35.84 -6.31 6.58
N ARG A 318 35.08 -6.16 7.68
CA ARG A 318 35.42 -5.26 8.78
C ARG A 318 36.78 -5.60 9.37
N ASP A 319 37.07 -6.88 9.60
CA ASP A 319 38.36 -7.32 10.15
C ASP A 319 39.54 -7.00 9.22
N VAL A 320 39.34 -7.14 7.90
CA VAL A 320 40.33 -6.72 6.90
C VAL A 320 40.59 -5.21 7.00
N TRP A 321 39.53 -4.40 7.09
CA TRP A 321 39.68 -2.95 7.23
C TRP A 321 40.34 -2.53 8.54
N LYS A 322 40.02 -3.16 9.68
CA LYS A 322 40.72 -2.93 10.96
C LYS A 322 42.21 -3.28 10.84
N THR A 323 42.54 -4.39 10.18
CA THR A 323 43.94 -4.81 9.97
C THR A 323 44.71 -3.85 9.07
N GLU A 324 44.09 -3.36 8.00
CA GLU A 324 44.70 -2.36 7.10
C GLU A 324 44.83 -0.99 7.75
N LEU A 325 43.89 -0.61 8.64
CA LEU A 325 43.94 0.64 9.40
C LEU A 325 45.17 0.71 10.32
N ALA A 326 45.60 -0.42 10.89
CA ALA A 326 46.79 -0.49 11.73
C ALA A 326 48.10 -0.18 10.98
N LYS A 327 48.12 -0.27 9.64
CA LYS A 327 49.29 -0.02 8.80
C LYS A 327 49.42 1.45 8.37
N VAL A 328 48.50 2.31 8.79
CA VAL A 328 48.46 3.71 8.38
C VAL A 328 49.56 4.52 9.07
N ASP A 329 50.32 5.26 8.26
CA ASP A 329 51.15 6.36 8.73
C ASP A 329 50.39 7.68 8.58
N TYR A 330 50.05 8.30 9.71
CA TYR A 330 49.28 9.55 9.74
C TYR A 330 50.15 10.79 9.47
N ASN A 331 51.47 10.67 9.63
CA ASN A 331 52.42 11.77 9.50
C ASN A 331 52.99 11.86 8.08
N ASP A 332 53.18 10.72 7.41
CA ASP A 332 53.69 10.69 6.03
C ASP A 332 52.57 10.81 4.98
N LYS A 333 52.52 11.97 4.31
CA LYS A 333 51.58 12.22 3.19
C LYS A 333 51.89 11.38 1.95
N LYS A 334 53.12 10.88 1.79
CA LYS A 334 53.57 10.06 0.65
C LYS A 334 53.46 8.56 0.91
N ALA A 335 53.20 8.15 2.15
CA ALA A 335 52.97 6.76 2.48
C ALA A 335 51.83 6.18 1.62
N VAL A 336 51.97 4.89 1.29
CA VAL A 336 50.92 4.13 0.60
C VAL A 336 49.65 4.16 1.43
N MET A 337 49.77 3.87 2.73
CA MET A 337 48.68 3.96 3.70
C MET A 337 48.82 5.26 4.50
N ASN A 338 48.23 6.35 4.00
CA ASN A 338 48.30 7.67 4.64
C ASN A 338 46.95 8.08 5.26
N LYS A 339 46.90 9.28 5.86
CA LYS A 339 45.67 9.83 6.46
C LYS A 339 44.44 9.87 5.54
N LYS A 340 44.59 10.00 4.22
CA LYS A 340 43.44 9.97 3.28
C LYS A 340 42.84 8.57 3.17
N ILE A 341 43.69 7.54 3.19
CA ILE A 341 43.25 6.15 3.19
C ILE A 341 42.57 5.82 4.52
N ALA A 342 43.14 6.29 5.64
CA ALA A 342 42.55 6.14 6.97
C ALA A 342 41.13 6.71 7.03
N LYS A 343 40.91 7.92 6.49
CA LYS A 343 39.56 8.52 6.40
C LYS A 343 38.56 7.61 5.69
N MET A 344 38.93 7.03 4.54
CA MET A 344 38.05 6.12 3.79
C MET A 344 37.74 4.86 4.61
N ILE A 345 38.76 4.27 5.25
CA ILE A 345 38.60 3.07 6.07
C ILE A 345 37.67 3.36 7.26
N PHE A 346 37.87 4.45 8.00
CA PHE A 346 37.01 4.83 9.12
C PHE A 346 35.56 5.05 8.69
N PHE A 347 35.31 5.78 7.60
CA PHE A 347 33.94 5.99 7.12
C PHE A 347 33.29 4.68 6.65
N ASN A 348 34.04 3.77 6.02
CA ASN A 348 33.53 2.47 5.64
C ASN A 348 33.21 1.60 6.85
N LEU A 349 34.11 1.54 7.84
CA LEU A 349 33.93 0.81 9.09
C LEU A 349 32.65 1.28 9.79
N MET A 350 32.51 2.58 10.06
CA MET A 350 31.30 3.12 10.69
C MET A 350 30.03 2.78 9.91
N ARG A 351 30.04 2.92 8.58
CA ARG A 351 28.87 2.62 7.75
C ARG A 351 28.50 1.12 7.81
N VAL A 352 29.49 0.24 7.84
CA VAL A 352 29.25 -1.22 7.96
C VAL A 352 28.83 -1.58 9.37
N ASP A 353 29.48 -1.08 10.42
CA ASP A 353 29.10 -1.33 11.81
C ASP A 353 27.65 -0.88 12.09
N ILE A 354 27.25 0.28 11.58
CA ILE A 354 25.86 0.76 11.65
C ILE A 354 24.91 -0.18 10.90
N SER A 355 25.28 -0.63 9.70
CA SER A 355 24.43 -1.55 8.92
C SER A 355 24.27 -2.92 9.58
N LEU A 356 25.28 -3.38 10.30
CA LEU A 356 25.28 -4.62 11.07
C LEU A 356 24.53 -4.48 12.40
N LYS A 357 24.16 -3.24 12.78
CA LYS A 357 23.54 -2.88 14.07
C LYS A 357 24.39 -3.31 15.26
N ASP A 358 25.71 -3.32 15.06
CA ASP A 358 26.70 -3.69 16.08
C ASP A 358 27.12 -2.43 16.83
N LYS A 359 26.34 -2.07 17.86
CA LYS A 359 26.54 -0.82 18.62
C LYS A 359 27.92 -0.75 19.25
N THR A 360 28.39 -1.85 19.84
CA THR A 360 29.69 -1.91 20.52
C THR A 360 30.83 -1.60 19.54
N GLN A 361 30.81 -2.22 18.37
CA GLN A 361 31.85 -1.97 17.37
C GLN A 361 31.73 -0.59 16.73
N ALA A 362 30.51 -0.10 16.52
CA ALA A 362 30.26 1.24 16.00
C ALA A 362 30.81 2.33 16.95
N GLU A 363 30.61 2.18 18.26
CA GLU A 363 31.14 3.08 19.29
C GLU A 363 32.67 2.98 19.40
N GLU A 364 33.26 1.78 19.29
CA GLU A 364 34.71 1.59 19.25
C GLU A 364 35.33 2.31 18.04
N THR A 365 34.79 2.09 16.83
CA THR A 365 35.24 2.76 15.61
C THR A 365 35.08 4.28 15.71
N LEU A 366 33.98 4.76 16.28
CA LEU A 366 33.72 6.20 16.50
C LEU A 366 34.76 6.79 17.46
N GLY A 367 35.04 6.14 18.59
CA GLY A 367 36.03 6.57 19.56
C GLY A 367 37.43 6.67 18.95
N LEU A 368 37.86 5.63 18.22
CA LEU A 368 39.14 5.64 17.50
C LEU A 368 39.24 6.79 16.49
N MET A 369 38.16 7.08 15.76
CA MET A 369 38.14 8.20 14.81
C MET A 369 38.15 9.56 15.52
N GLN A 370 37.50 9.69 16.68
CA GLN A 370 37.51 10.90 17.50
C GLN A 370 38.91 11.20 18.05
N GLU A 371 39.61 10.18 18.58
CA GLU A 371 41.00 10.31 19.04
C GLU A 371 41.94 10.75 17.91
N ARG A 372 41.71 10.26 16.70
CA ARG A 372 42.50 10.56 15.50
C ARG A 372 42.00 11.76 14.71
N ARG A 373 41.01 12.51 15.23
CA ARG A 373 40.35 13.59 14.47
C ARG A 373 41.31 14.71 14.03
N ILE A 374 42.30 15.02 14.86
CA ILE A 374 43.33 16.02 14.56
C ILE A 374 44.21 15.51 13.40
N ASP A 375 44.64 14.25 13.47
CA ASP A 375 45.50 13.60 12.47
C ASP A 375 44.80 13.46 11.11
N LEU A 376 43.50 13.19 11.12
CA LEU A 376 42.70 12.90 9.93
C LEU A 376 42.40 14.14 9.07
N ASP A 377 42.43 15.35 9.65
CA ASP A 377 42.25 16.61 8.93
C ASP A 377 41.00 16.58 8.04
N LEU A 378 39.84 16.41 8.69
CA LEU A 378 38.54 16.27 8.03
C LEU A 378 38.15 17.59 7.33
N ASP A 379 37.75 17.50 6.05
CA ASP A 379 37.19 18.65 5.33
C ASP A 379 35.74 18.96 5.77
N TYR A 380 35.11 19.96 5.17
CA TYR A 380 33.73 20.35 5.51
C TYR A 380 32.72 19.21 5.29
N ASN A 381 32.82 18.47 4.19
CA ASN A 381 31.90 17.38 3.86
C ASN A 381 32.18 16.13 4.72
N ASP A 382 33.45 15.88 5.01
CA ASP A 382 33.89 14.82 5.93
C ASP A 382 33.31 15.07 7.33
N LYS A 383 33.35 16.33 7.82
CA LYS A 383 32.78 16.71 9.13
C LYS A 383 31.27 16.48 9.19
N ILE A 384 30.52 16.88 8.15
CA ILE A 384 29.07 16.63 8.08
C ILE A 384 28.80 15.12 8.06
N THR A 385 29.57 14.37 7.27
CA THR A 385 29.42 12.91 7.18
C THR A 385 29.70 12.25 8.52
N PHE A 386 30.75 12.69 9.21
CA PHE A 386 31.09 12.23 10.55
C PHE A 386 29.96 12.49 11.54
N THR A 387 29.46 13.73 11.66
CA THR A 387 28.36 14.07 12.58
C THR A 387 27.10 13.26 12.26
N ARG A 388 26.75 13.08 10.98
CA ARG A 388 25.61 12.24 10.59
C ARG A 388 25.78 10.78 11.00
N LEU A 389 26.98 10.21 10.85
CA LEU A 389 27.26 8.84 11.25
C LEU A 389 27.28 8.70 12.78
N GLU A 390 27.87 9.66 13.49
CA GLU A 390 27.85 9.74 14.95
C GLU A 390 26.42 9.74 15.51
N GLU A 391 25.52 10.57 14.98
CA GLU A 391 24.10 10.55 15.36
C GLU A 391 23.42 9.21 15.07
N GLN A 392 23.83 8.50 14.01
CA GLN A 392 23.32 7.17 13.70
C GLN A 392 23.81 6.13 14.71
N VAL A 393 25.09 6.18 15.10
CA VAL A 393 25.65 5.31 16.14
C VAL A 393 24.90 5.47 17.46
N TYR A 394 24.63 6.71 17.89
CA TYR A 394 23.90 6.95 19.14
C TYR A 394 22.42 6.50 19.10
N LYS A 395 21.84 6.32 17.91
CA LYS A 395 20.44 5.88 17.71
C LYS A 395 20.29 4.37 17.54
N LEU A 396 21.40 3.62 17.38
CA LEU A 396 21.41 2.15 17.47
C LEU A 396 21.07 1.73 18.90
#